data_AF-A0A349MAA2-F1
#
_entry.id   AF-A0A349MAA2-F1
#
_cell.length_a   1.000
_cell.length_b   1.000
_cell.length_c   1.000
_cell.angle_alpha   90.00
_cell.angle_beta   90.00
_cell.angle_gamma   90.00
#
_symmetry.space_group_name_H-M   'P 1'
#
loop_
_entity.id
_entity.type
_entity.pdbx_description
1 polymer ?
#
loop_
_entity_poly.entity_id
_entity_poly.type
_entity_poly.pdbx_seq_one_letter_code
_entity_poly.pdbx_strand_id
1 'polypeptide(L)'
;AQITHGGEPWFHGVRPEALTLPVLNRAALQAEDAVTDRYKEAPWRFGVEHDVSLNAVEHGAWTTEQGHRVWRFCVSAEGATSMSLRFDAYRVPKGGQMFVHSADGTETIGALDHRNMKDWGGLAVGLLSTDHLVIEYRQPIDLQDMPVLSIDQIVQGYRELSGWPHAESRGPFGNSGQCNINVNCPEGATWATEKRSVALIVQGGFTVCTGNLLNNTANDGTPYFLTANHCL
;
A
#
# COMPACT_ATOMS: atom_id res chain seq x y z
N ALA A 1 6.20 1.90 -11.87
CA ALA A 1 6.15 1.98 -10.38
C ALA A 1 4.84 2.63 -9.94
N GLN A 2 4.45 2.53 -8.67
CA GLN A 2 3.36 3.34 -8.11
C GLN A 2 3.90 4.76 -7.92
N ILE A 3 3.44 5.70 -8.74
CA ILE A 3 3.93 7.08 -8.80
C ILE A 3 2.70 7.98 -8.79
N THR A 4 2.68 8.91 -7.85
CA THR A 4 1.64 9.93 -7.76
C THR A 4 1.86 11.01 -8.82
N HIS A 5 0.79 11.37 -9.52
CA HIS A 5 0.79 12.35 -10.59
C HIS A 5 -0.05 13.61 -10.27
N GLY A 6 0.09 14.12 -9.04
CA GLY A 6 -0.59 15.33 -8.56
C GLY A 6 -2.10 15.13 -8.33
N GLY A 7 -2.80 16.23 -8.02
CA GLY A 7 -4.22 16.21 -7.68
C GLY A 7 -4.51 15.73 -6.25
N GLU A 8 -5.74 15.93 -5.82
CA GLU A 8 -6.24 15.52 -4.50
C GLU A 8 -7.58 14.79 -4.64
N PRO A 9 -7.90 13.82 -3.76
CA PRO A 9 -9.20 13.16 -3.74
C PRO A 9 -10.30 14.14 -3.35
N TRP A 10 -11.54 13.82 -3.73
CA TRP A 10 -12.70 14.59 -3.28
C TRP A 10 -13.20 14.03 -1.95
N PHE A 11 -12.61 14.52 -0.85
CA PHE A 11 -12.96 14.10 0.51
C PHE A 11 -14.44 14.29 0.85
N HIS A 12 -15.09 15.25 0.18
CA HIS A 12 -16.52 15.54 0.27
C HIS A 12 -17.27 14.91 -0.91
N GLY A 13 -18.21 14.00 -0.63
CA GLY A 13 -19.01 13.31 -1.63
C GLY A 13 -19.80 12.16 -1.00
N VAL A 14 -20.78 11.62 -1.73
CA VAL A 14 -21.53 10.46 -1.27
C VAL A 14 -20.59 9.24 -1.30
N ARG A 15 -20.49 8.55 -0.15
CA ARG A 15 -19.77 7.29 -0.02
C ARG A 15 -20.78 6.15 0.10
N PRO A 16 -20.61 5.05 -0.64
CA PRO A 16 -21.46 3.88 -0.45
C PRO A 16 -21.22 3.23 0.93
N GLU A 17 -22.08 2.28 1.29
CA GLU A 17 -21.83 1.41 2.43
C GLU A 17 -20.49 0.67 2.25
N ALA A 18 -19.72 0.58 3.34
CA ALA A 18 -18.41 -0.04 3.30
C ALA A 18 -18.51 -1.57 3.35
N LEU A 19 -17.69 -2.25 2.55
CA LEU A 19 -17.41 -3.66 2.74
C LEU A 19 -16.72 -3.83 4.10
N THR A 20 -17.33 -4.58 5.01
CA THR A 20 -16.77 -4.81 6.34
C THR A 20 -15.97 -6.11 6.35
N LEU A 21 -14.67 -6.02 6.67
CA LEU A 21 -13.79 -7.17 6.83
C LEU A 21 -14.04 -7.88 8.17
N PRO A 22 -13.70 -9.17 8.27
CA PRO A 22 -13.78 -9.91 9.53
C PRO A 22 -13.00 -9.25 10.67
N VAL A 23 -13.52 -9.35 11.89
CA VAL A 23 -12.81 -8.93 13.09
C VAL A 23 -11.60 -9.85 13.31
N LEU A 24 -10.44 -9.24 13.58
CA LEU A 24 -9.20 -9.97 13.80
C LEU A 24 -9.20 -10.69 15.17
N ASN A 25 -8.88 -11.98 15.17
CA ASN A 25 -8.56 -12.69 16.41
C ASN A 25 -7.12 -12.40 16.84
N ARG A 26 -6.91 -11.26 17.49
CA ARG A 26 -5.59 -10.78 17.93
C ARG A 26 -4.86 -11.75 18.84
N ALA A 27 -5.58 -12.46 19.72
CA ALA A 27 -4.99 -13.43 20.62
C ALA A 27 -4.40 -14.64 19.87
N ALA A 28 -5.13 -15.15 18.86
CA ALA A 28 -4.64 -16.23 18.00
C ALA A 28 -3.42 -15.77 17.17
N LEU A 29 -3.52 -14.60 16.52
CA LEU A 29 -2.43 -14.04 15.73
C LEU A 29 -1.16 -13.84 16.57
N GLN A 30 -1.30 -13.33 17.80
CA GLN A 30 -0.17 -13.16 18.72
C GLN A 30 0.45 -14.51 19.13
N ALA A 31 -0.36 -15.55 19.34
CA ALA A 31 0.13 -16.88 19.68
C ALA A 31 0.91 -17.52 18.51
N GLU A 32 0.44 -17.34 17.28
CA GLU A 32 1.13 -17.75 16.05
C GLU A 32 2.47 -17.00 15.89
N ASP A 33 2.43 -15.67 16.00
CA ASP A 33 3.60 -14.81 15.83
C ASP A 33 4.67 -15.10 16.89
N ALA A 34 4.28 -15.43 18.13
CA ALA A 34 5.22 -15.80 19.19
C ALA A 34 6.02 -17.08 18.89
N VAL A 35 5.53 -17.92 17.96
CA VAL A 35 6.26 -19.09 17.45
C VAL A 35 7.17 -18.68 16.29
N THR A 36 6.65 -17.94 15.31
CA THR A 36 7.39 -17.60 14.08
C THR A 36 8.47 -16.53 14.29
N ASP A 37 8.23 -15.52 15.14
CA ASP A 37 9.17 -14.42 15.42
C ASP A 37 10.52 -14.91 16.02
N ARG A 38 10.59 -16.17 16.46
CA ARG A 38 11.83 -16.80 16.95
C ARG A 38 12.77 -17.22 15.83
N TYR A 39 12.28 -17.31 14.59
CA TYR A 39 13.02 -17.79 13.43
C TYR A 39 13.27 -16.64 12.45
N LYS A 40 14.55 -16.31 12.24
CA LYS A 40 14.94 -15.21 11.34
C LYS A 40 14.63 -15.45 9.86
N GLU A 41 14.37 -16.70 9.48
CA GLU A 41 14.00 -17.07 8.11
C GLU A 41 12.50 -16.87 7.84
N ALA A 42 11.68 -16.72 8.88
CA ALA A 42 10.27 -16.41 8.73
C ALA A 42 10.10 -14.90 8.54
N PRO A 43 9.37 -14.45 7.50
CA PRO A 43 9.03 -13.04 7.36
C PRO A 43 8.25 -12.52 8.56
N TRP A 44 8.55 -11.29 8.97
CA TRP A 44 7.82 -10.65 10.04
C TRP A 44 6.44 -10.24 9.53
N ARG A 45 5.40 -10.92 10.02
CA ARG A 45 4.00 -10.67 9.65
C ARG A 45 3.42 -9.53 10.46
N PHE A 46 2.73 -8.62 9.79
CA PHE A 46 2.03 -7.49 10.40
C PHE A 46 0.57 -7.35 9.97
N GLY A 47 0.15 -8.09 8.94
CA GLY A 47 -1.21 -8.05 8.40
C GLY A 47 -1.79 -9.44 8.13
N VAL A 48 -3.09 -9.46 7.90
CA VAL A 48 -3.84 -10.62 7.40
C VAL A 48 -4.34 -10.29 6.00
N GLU A 49 -4.09 -11.19 5.05
CA GLU A 49 -4.58 -11.08 3.69
C GLU A 49 -6.02 -11.62 3.62
N HIS A 50 -6.88 -10.90 2.88
CA HIS A 50 -8.23 -11.30 2.54
C HIS A 50 -8.33 -11.43 1.03
N ASP A 51 -8.48 -12.66 0.55
CA ASP A 51 -8.78 -12.93 -0.86
C ASP A 51 -10.22 -12.50 -1.17
N VAL A 52 -10.37 -11.65 -2.18
CA VAL A 52 -11.65 -11.08 -2.57
C VAL A 52 -11.82 -11.13 -4.09
N SER A 53 -13.03 -10.89 -4.58
CA SER A 53 -13.32 -10.81 -6.01
C SER A 53 -14.23 -9.61 -6.26
N LEU A 54 -13.63 -8.42 -6.22
CA LEU A 54 -14.35 -7.14 -6.29
C LEU A 54 -14.01 -6.43 -7.60
N ASN A 55 -14.98 -5.75 -8.20
CA ASN A 55 -14.77 -5.00 -9.43
C ASN A 55 -15.63 -3.73 -9.47
N ALA A 56 -15.20 -2.72 -10.22
CA ALA A 56 -15.89 -1.44 -10.30
C ALA A 56 -17.24 -1.47 -11.05
N VAL A 57 -17.64 -2.60 -11.63
CA VAL A 57 -18.94 -2.76 -12.30
C VAL A 57 -20.01 -3.17 -11.30
N GLU A 58 -19.70 -4.13 -10.44
CA GLU A 58 -20.65 -4.73 -9.48
C GLU A 58 -20.50 -4.16 -8.07
N HIS A 59 -19.34 -3.60 -7.73
CA HIS A 59 -19.03 -3.13 -6.38
C HIS A 59 -18.74 -1.63 -6.35
N GLY A 60 -19.06 -1.02 -5.22
CA GLY A 60 -18.97 0.43 -5.03
C GLY A 60 -20.15 1.17 -5.64
N ALA A 61 -20.01 2.49 -5.79
CA ALA A 61 -21.04 3.35 -6.35
C ALA A 61 -20.45 4.33 -7.35
N TRP A 62 -21.12 4.45 -8.50
CA TRP A 62 -20.87 5.48 -9.49
C TRP A 62 -21.81 6.66 -9.27
N THR A 63 -21.25 7.86 -9.21
CA THR A 63 -21.97 9.14 -9.15
C THR A 63 -21.51 10.05 -10.28
N THR A 64 -22.23 11.15 -10.49
CA THR A 64 -21.79 12.25 -11.34
C THR A 64 -21.63 13.49 -10.49
N GLU A 65 -20.41 14.00 -10.41
CA GLU A 65 -20.02 15.10 -9.52
C GLU A 65 -19.12 16.06 -10.30
N GLN A 66 -19.43 17.37 -10.29
CA GLN A 66 -18.57 18.41 -10.88
C GLN A 66 -18.14 18.12 -12.33
N GLY A 67 -19.05 17.59 -13.16
CA GLY A 67 -18.75 17.25 -14.56
C GLY A 67 -17.92 15.98 -14.77
N HIS A 68 -17.74 15.18 -13.71
CA HIS A 68 -16.99 13.92 -13.75
C HIS A 68 -17.90 12.75 -13.38
N ARG A 69 -17.62 11.57 -13.96
CA ARG A 69 -18.06 10.29 -13.40
C ARG A 69 -17.10 9.95 -12.27
N VAL A 70 -17.64 9.67 -11.09
CA VAL A 70 -16.85 9.31 -9.90
C VAL A 70 -17.30 7.94 -9.43
N TRP A 71 -16.36 7.03 -9.24
CA TRP A 71 -16.59 5.75 -8.58
C TRP A 71 -15.95 5.78 -7.21
N ARG A 72 -16.69 5.36 -6.19
CA ARG A 72 -16.14 5.15 -4.85
C ARG A 72 -16.42 3.74 -4.37
N PHE A 73 -15.44 3.14 -3.72
CA PHE A 73 -15.57 1.89 -2.98
C PHE A 73 -14.96 2.07 -1.59
N CYS A 74 -15.65 1.60 -0.56
CA CYS A 74 -15.24 1.80 0.82
C CYS A 74 -15.03 0.45 1.50
N VAL A 75 -13.99 0.35 2.32
CA VAL A 75 -13.68 -0.84 3.12
C VAL A 75 -13.53 -0.42 4.57
N SER A 76 -14.14 -1.18 5.46
CA SER A 76 -14.06 -1.02 6.92
C SER A 76 -13.41 -2.25 7.52
N ALA A 77 -12.41 -2.07 8.36
CA ALA A 77 -11.66 -3.15 8.97
C ALA A 77 -11.38 -2.83 10.43
N GLU A 78 -12.42 -2.92 11.26
CA GLU A 78 -12.40 -2.43 12.65
C GLU A 78 -11.13 -2.81 13.41
N GLY A 79 -10.46 -1.79 13.94
CA GLY A 79 -9.26 -1.94 14.74
C GLY A 79 -8.02 -2.35 13.94
N ALA A 80 -8.02 -2.25 12.61
CA ALA A 80 -6.79 -2.40 11.82
C ALA A 80 -5.79 -1.28 12.14
N THR A 81 -4.50 -1.61 12.16
CA THR A 81 -3.41 -0.62 12.31
C THR A 81 -3.06 0.05 10.98
N SER A 82 -3.33 -0.63 9.88
CA SER A 82 -3.09 -0.16 8.52
C SER A 82 -3.90 -0.99 7.53
N MET A 83 -4.09 -0.48 6.32
CA MET A 83 -4.73 -1.18 5.22
C MET A 83 -3.96 -0.99 3.92
N SER A 84 -3.97 -2.02 3.07
CA SER A 84 -3.54 -1.93 1.68
C SER A 84 -4.42 -2.83 0.81
N LEU A 85 -4.26 -2.74 -0.50
CA LEU A 85 -4.97 -3.61 -1.44
C LEU A 85 -4.15 -3.86 -2.70
N ARG A 86 -4.54 -4.87 -3.45
CA ARG A 86 -3.99 -5.19 -4.76
C ARG A 86 -5.11 -5.20 -5.79
N PHE A 87 -4.85 -4.53 -6.91
CA PHE A 87 -5.61 -4.73 -8.12
C PHE A 87 -4.99 -5.86 -8.94
N ASP A 88 -5.76 -6.88 -9.32
CA ASP A 88 -5.37 -7.85 -10.34
C ASP A 88 -5.57 -7.28 -11.76
N ALA A 89 -6.53 -6.36 -11.91
CA ALA A 89 -6.70 -5.55 -13.12
C ALA A 89 -6.76 -4.06 -12.78
N TYR A 90 -5.79 -3.30 -13.29
CA TYR A 90 -5.73 -1.85 -13.20
C TYR A 90 -5.57 -1.26 -14.61
N ARG A 91 -6.69 -0.82 -15.18
CA ARG A 91 -6.72 -0.10 -16.45
C ARG A 91 -7.48 1.19 -16.30
N VAL A 92 -6.76 2.30 -16.38
CA VAL A 92 -7.31 3.65 -16.27
C VAL A 92 -7.15 4.39 -17.60
N PRO A 93 -8.22 4.85 -18.26
CA PRO A 93 -8.09 5.63 -19.48
C PRO A 93 -7.33 6.95 -19.24
N LYS A 94 -6.69 7.48 -20.28
CA LYS A 94 -6.04 8.80 -20.21
C LYS A 94 -7.06 9.87 -19.84
N GLY A 95 -6.76 10.66 -18.82
CA GLY A 95 -7.69 11.64 -18.23
C GLY A 95 -8.42 11.13 -16.99
N GLY A 96 -8.39 9.83 -16.72
CA GLY A 96 -8.85 9.26 -15.45
C GLY A 96 -7.81 9.37 -14.34
N GLN A 97 -8.28 9.50 -13.10
CA GLN A 97 -7.45 9.56 -11.90
C GLN A 97 -8.02 8.64 -10.83
N MET A 98 -7.15 7.90 -10.14
CA MET A 98 -7.49 7.06 -9.00
C MET A 98 -6.76 7.52 -7.74
N PHE A 99 -7.45 7.50 -6.61
CA PHE A 99 -6.92 7.78 -5.29
C PHE A 99 -7.29 6.64 -4.36
N VAL A 100 -6.40 6.36 -3.42
CA VAL A 100 -6.68 5.50 -2.27
C VAL A 100 -6.35 6.32 -1.04
N HIS A 101 -7.31 6.54 -0.16
CA HIS A 101 -7.15 7.43 0.98
C HIS A 101 -7.87 6.92 2.23
N SER A 102 -7.41 7.38 3.39
CA SER A 102 -8.14 7.17 4.64
C SER A 102 -9.46 7.94 4.62
N ALA A 103 -10.49 7.41 5.27
CA ALA A 103 -11.81 8.03 5.27
C ALA A 103 -11.82 9.44 5.89
N ASP A 104 -10.91 9.73 6.82
CA ASP A 104 -10.69 11.03 7.44
C ASP A 104 -9.78 11.98 6.64
N GLY A 105 -9.15 11.47 5.56
CA GLY A 105 -8.27 12.22 4.66
C GLY A 105 -6.86 12.49 5.19
N THR A 106 -6.45 11.87 6.30
CA THR A 106 -5.10 12.01 6.86
C THR A 106 -3.99 11.44 5.99
N GLU A 107 -4.26 10.35 5.27
CA GLU A 107 -3.32 9.74 4.34
C GLU A 107 -3.95 9.53 2.96
N THR A 108 -3.15 9.68 1.90
CA THR A 108 -3.59 9.56 0.51
C THR A 108 -2.48 9.05 -0.37
N ILE A 109 -2.83 8.12 -1.25
CA ILE A 109 -2.01 7.70 -2.38
C ILE A 109 -2.74 8.06 -3.68
N GLY A 110 -2.06 8.78 -4.55
CA GLY A 110 -2.56 9.21 -5.85
C GLY A 110 -2.39 10.72 -6.09
N ALA A 111 -2.74 11.24 -7.27
CA ALA A 111 -3.43 10.52 -8.34
C ALA A 111 -2.58 9.42 -8.98
N LEU A 112 -3.14 8.22 -9.04
CA LEU A 112 -2.66 7.11 -9.86
C LEU A 112 -3.43 7.16 -11.18
N ASP A 113 -2.73 7.15 -12.30
CA ASP A 113 -3.34 7.23 -13.62
C ASP A 113 -2.79 6.19 -14.60
N HIS A 114 -3.10 6.35 -15.88
CA HIS A 114 -2.67 5.47 -16.95
C HIS A 114 -1.16 5.15 -16.98
N ARG A 115 -0.30 6.02 -16.44
CA ARG A 115 1.16 5.83 -16.34
C ARG A 115 1.56 4.83 -15.25
N ASN A 116 0.65 4.48 -14.36
CA ASN A 116 0.84 3.43 -13.36
C ASN A 116 0.45 2.04 -13.87
N MET A 117 -0.15 1.93 -15.06
CA MET A 117 -0.40 0.63 -15.70
C MET A 117 0.92 -0.11 -15.96
N LYS A 118 0.87 -1.43 -15.81
CA LYS A 118 2.00 -2.34 -15.98
C LYS A 118 1.63 -3.43 -16.98
N ASP A 119 2.62 -4.00 -17.65
CA ASP A 119 2.40 -5.04 -18.66
C ASP A 119 1.69 -6.29 -18.10
N TRP A 120 1.90 -6.60 -16.82
CA TRP A 120 1.23 -7.71 -16.14
C TRP A 120 -0.22 -7.39 -15.69
N GLY A 121 -0.68 -6.15 -15.86
CA GLY A 121 -2.09 -5.76 -15.75
C GLY A 121 -2.55 -5.21 -14.41
N GLY A 122 -1.95 -5.60 -13.29
CA GLY A 122 -2.41 -5.17 -11.96
C GLY A 122 -1.57 -4.08 -11.30
N LEU A 123 -1.94 -3.76 -10.07
CA LEU A 123 -1.30 -2.71 -9.27
C LEU A 123 -1.47 -3.00 -7.77
N ALA A 124 -0.36 -3.31 -7.07
CA ALA A 124 -0.32 -3.26 -5.62
C ALA A 124 -0.24 -1.80 -5.13
N VAL A 125 -1.05 -1.46 -4.12
CA VAL A 125 -1.10 -0.13 -3.50
C VAL A 125 -0.35 -0.17 -2.18
N GLY A 126 0.47 0.85 -1.89
CA GLY A 126 1.13 1.00 -0.59
C GLY A 126 0.17 1.04 0.59
N LEU A 127 0.70 0.86 1.80
CA LEU A 127 -0.11 0.91 3.02
C LEU A 127 -0.57 2.33 3.35
N LEU A 128 -1.76 2.40 3.95
CA LEU A 128 -2.24 3.59 4.66
C LEU A 128 -2.52 3.24 6.12
N SER A 129 -2.17 4.13 7.04
CA SER A 129 -2.41 4.00 8.49
C SER A 129 -3.88 4.29 8.83
N THR A 130 -4.78 3.38 8.48
CA THR A 130 -6.23 3.53 8.66
C THR A 130 -6.92 2.19 8.82
N ASP A 131 -8.10 2.19 9.44
CA ASP A 131 -9.08 1.09 9.47
C ASP A 131 -10.30 1.34 8.58
N HIS A 132 -10.33 2.49 7.88
CA HIS A 132 -11.38 2.87 6.94
C HIS A 132 -10.77 3.39 5.64
N LEU A 133 -10.77 2.56 4.61
CA LEU A 133 -10.17 2.84 3.32
C LEU A 133 -11.23 3.29 2.30
N VAL A 134 -10.90 4.31 1.52
CA VAL A 134 -11.71 4.77 0.39
C VAL A 134 -10.87 4.69 -0.88
N ILE A 135 -11.40 3.98 -1.86
CA ILE A 135 -10.89 3.96 -3.24
C ILE A 135 -11.79 4.89 -4.04
N GLU A 136 -11.22 5.93 -4.62
CA GLU A 136 -11.91 6.86 -5.50
C GLU A 136 -11.30 6.80 -6.90
N TYR A 137 -12.12 6.61 -7.92
CA TYR A 137 -11.75 6.85 -9.30
C TYR A 137 -12.62 7.96 -9.88
N ARG A 138 -12.04 8.82 -10.72
CA ARG A 138 -12.81 9.83 -11.44
C ARG A 138 -12.31 10.03 -12.86
N GLN A 139 -13.24 10.37 -13.75
CA GLN A 139 -12.96 10.79 -15.14
C GLN A 139 -13.94 11.87 -15.60
N PRO A 140 -13.55 12.75 -16.53
CA PRO A 140 -14.47 13.66 -17.21
C PRO A 140 -15.66 12.91 -17.83
N ILE A 141 -16.85 13.50 -17.80
CA ILE A 141 -18.08 12.84 -18.27
C ILE A 141 -18.12 12.56 -19.78
N ASP A 142 -17.34 13.32 -20.55
CA ASP A 142 -17.17 13.17 -22.00
C ASP A 142 -16.19 12.05 -22.38
N LEU A 143 -15.33 11.61 -21.45
CA LEU A 143 -14.49 10.42 -21.62
C LEU A 143 -15.38 9.17 -21.64
N GLN A 144 -15.46 8.52 -22.81
CA GLN A 144 -16.33 7.36 -23.02
C GLN A 144 -15.71 6.06 -22.50
N ASP A 145 -14.40 5.91 -22.63
CA ASP A 145 -13.68 4.74 -22.12
C ASP A 145 -13.86 4.67 -20.60
N MET A 146 -14.33 3.52 -20.12
CA MET A 146 -14.48 3.23 -18.70
C MET A 146 -13.25 2.50 -18.17
N PRO A 147 -12.89 2.66 -16.89
CA PRO A 147 -11.77 1.93 -16.33
C PRO A 147 -12.12 0.44 -16.15
N VAL A 148 -11.08 -0.40 -16.11
CA VAL A 148 -11.20 -1.78 -15.62
C VAL A 148 -10.42 -1.85 -14.32
N LEU A 149 -11.15 -1.93 -13.22
CA LEU A 149 -10.60 -2.02 -11.87
C LEU A 149 -11.16 -3.28 -11.22
N SER A 150 -10.27 -4.22 -10.91
CA SER A 150 -10.55 -5.45 -10.18
C SER A 150 -9.59 -5.57 -9.01
N ILE A 151 -10.10 -5.88 -7.82
CA ILE A 151 -9.36 -6.05 -6.57
C ILE A 151 -9.48 -7.52 -6.18
N ASP A 152 -8.35 -8.19 -6.03
CA ASP A 152 -8.25 -9.60 -5.65
C ASP A 152 -7.77 -9.79 -4.21
N GLN A 153 -7.20 -8.75 -3.60
CA GLN A 153 -6.63 -8.84 -2.26
C GLN A 153 -6.80 -7.53 -1.50
N ILE A 154 -7.23 -7.64 -0.25
CA ILE A 154 -7.18 -6.56 0.74
C ILE A 154 -6.37 -7.04 1.94
N VAL A 155 -5.48 -6.21 2.46
CA VAL A 155 -4.71 -6.52 3.67
C VAL A 155 -5.18 -5.68 4.83
N GLN A 156 -5.40 -6.37 5.94
CA GLN A 156 -5.75 -5.79 7.24
C GLN A 156 -4.56 -5.90 8.19
N GLY A 157 -3.89 -4.78 8.46
CA GLY A 157 -2.79 -4.68 9.42
C GLY A 157 -3.28 -4.87 10.85
N TYR A 158 -2.54 -5.62 11.65
CA TYR A 158 -2.81 -5.83 13.08
C TYR A 158 -1.62 -5.51 13.98
N ARG A 159 -0.40 -5.41 13.41
CA ARG A 159 0.80 -4.85 14.05
C ARG A 159 1.19 -3.58 13.30
N GLU A 160 1.71 -2.60 14.01
CA GLU A 160 2.30 -1.43 13.35
C GLU A 160 3.67 -1.80 12.79
N LEU A 161 3.95 -1.39 11.55
CA LEU A 161 5.29 -1.46 10.97
C LEU A 161 6.34 -0.71 11.81
N SER A 162 5.88 0.20 12.70
CA SER A 162 6.72 0.93 13.64
C SER A 162 7.48 0.05 14.64
N GLY A 163 7.06 -1.21 14.77
CA GLY A 163 7.82 -2.35 15.31
C GLY A 163 8.05 -2.37 16.81
N TRP A 164 8.20 -1.22 17.46
CA TRP A 164 8.55 -1.11 18.88
C TRP A 164 8.01 0.18 19.51
N PRO A 165 7.34 0.13 20.68
CA PRO A 165 6.92 1.32 21.40
C PRO A 165 8.14 2.06 21.94
N HIS A 166 8.67 3.00 21.16
CA HIS A 166 9.61 4.01 21.64
C HIS A 166 8.87 5.32 21.82
N ALA A 167 9.33 6.14 22.77
CA ALA A 167 8.68 7.41 23.13
C ALA A 167 8.55 8.40 21.96
N GLU A 168 9.35 8.23 20.90
CA GLU A 168 9.31 9.04 19.68
C GLU A 168 9.54 8.15 18.45
N SER A 169 8.54 8.00 17.58
CA SER A 169 8.71 7.36 16.27
C SER A 169 9.61 8.23 15.39
N ARG A 170 10.63 7.66 14.74
CA ARG A 170 11.48 8.38 13.78
C ARG A 170 11.20 7.90 12.37
N GLY A 171 10.12 8.42 11.80
CA GLY A 171 9.67 8.12 10.43
C GLY A 171 8.44 7.22 10.37
N PRO A 172 7.88 7.01 9.17
CA PRO A 172 6.58 6.35 8.98
C PRO A 172 6.58 4.86 9.33
N PHE A 173 7.76 4.23 9.40
CA PHE A 173 7.94 2.80 9.73
C PHE A 173 8.62 2.59 11.09
N GLY A 174 8.59 3.60 11.96
CA GLY A 174 9.11 3.55 13.34
C GLY A 174 10.60 3.23 13.47
N ASN A 175 10.95 2.48 14.53
CA ASN A 175 12.34 2.33 15.00
C ASN A 175 12.72 0.87 15.22
N SER A 176 13.98 0.54 14.94
CA SER A 176 14.61 -0.70 15.38
C SER A 176 14.97 -0.66 16.88
N GLY A 177 15.41 -1.80 17.43
CA GLY A 177 15.91 -1.86 18.82
C GLY A 177 17.09 -0.90 19.10
N GLN A 178 17.29 -0.53 20.36
CA GLN A 178 18.25 0.52 20.78
C GLN A 178 19.72 0.26 20.42
N CYS A 179 20.09 -0.99 20.09
CA CYS A 179 21.44 -1.34 19.67
C CYS A 179 21.77 -0.96 18.22
N ASN A 180 20.78 -0.54 17.42
CA ASN A 180 20.98 -0.20 16.01
C ASN A 180 21.45 1.25 15.86
N ILE A 181 22.30 1.50 14.86
CA ILE A 181 22.90 2.81 14.58
C ILE A 181 22.20 3.45 13.38
N ASN A 182 21.79 4.71 13.52
CA ASN A 182 21.18 5.44 12.41
C ASN A 182 22.22 5.73 11.32
N VAL A 183 21.87 5.55 10.04
CA VAL A 183 22.79 5.75 8.90
C VAL A 183 23.28 7.20 8.74
N ASN A 184 22.65 8.17 9.41
CA ASN A 184 23.11 9.56 9.43
C ASN A 184 24.06 9.87 10.60
N CYS A 185 24.37 8.90 11.47
CA CYS A 185 25.44 9.00 12.46
C CYS A 185 26.83 8.93 11.79
N PRO A 186 27.91 9.35 12.48
CA PRO A 186 29.27 9.35 11.92
C PRO A 186 29.72 8.03 11.30
N GLU A 187 29.26 6.90 11.84
CA GLU A 187 29.52 5.54 11.35
C GLU A 187 28.99 5.31 9.92
N GLY A 188 27.91 6.01 9.55
CA GLY A 188 27.30 5.93 8.22
C GLY A 188 27.87 6.92 7.21
N ALA A 189 28.82 7.78 7.60
CA ALA A 189 29.31 8.87 6.75
C ALA A 189 29.89 8.39 5.40
N THR A 190 30.53 7.21 5.38
CA THR A 190 31.11 6.63 4.16
C THR A 190 30.09 5.93 3.26
N TRP A 191 28.83 5.80 3.68
CA TRP A 191 27.77 5.06 2.98
C TRP A 191 26.71 5.97 2.37
N ALA A 192 27.06 7.24 2.12
CA ALA A 192 26.13 8.27 1.68
C ALA A 192 25.43 7.92 0.35
N THR A 193 26.10 7.16 -0.53
CA THR A 193 25.57 6.74 -1.83
C THR A 193 24.70 5.50 -1.68
N GLU A 194 25.23 4.47 -1.03
CA GLU A 194 24.65 3.13 -0.90
C GLU A 194 23.38 3.17 -0.05
N LYS A 195 23.32 4.01 0.99
CA LYS A 195 22.12 4.12 1.83
C LYS A 195 20.86 4.52 1.05
N ARG A 196 21.02 5.21 -0.08
CA ARG A 196 19.91 5.61 -0.96
C ARG A 196 19.41 4.48 -1.85
N SER A 197 20.13 3.35 -1.90
CA SER A 197 19.72 2.15 -2.64
C SER A 197 18.84 1.22 -1.83
N VAL A 198 18.86 1.34 -0.49
CA VAL A 198 18.18 0.42 0.43
C VAL A 198 16.73 0.86 0.64
N ALA A 199 15.80 -0.08 0.58
CA ALA A 199 14.40 0.16 0.88
C ALA A 199 13.81 -0.98 1.73
N LEU A 200 12.85 -0.61 2.59
CA LEU A 200 11.91 -1.57 3.15
C LEU A 200 11.00 -2.06 2.03
N ILE A 201 10.82 -3.38 1.94
CA ILE A 201 9.85 -4.00 1.05
C ILE A 201 8.71 -4.56 1.86
N VAL A 202 7.51 -4.43 1.30
CA VAL A 202 6.32 -5.08 1.81
C VAL A 202 5.91 -6.13 0.79
N GLN A 203 5.88 -7.40 1.18
CA GLN A 203 5.49 -8.50 0.33
C GLN A 203 4.07 -8.95 0.71
N GLY A 204 3.23 -9.14 -0.32
CA GLY A 204 1.78 -9.39 -0.19
C GLY A 204 0.97 -8.30 0.53
N GLY A 205 1.61 -7.22 1.00
CA GLY A 205 0.97 -6.21 1.84
C GLY A 205 0.95 -6.57 3.33
N PHE A 206 1.52 -7.71 3.74
CA PHE A 206 1.36 -8.25 5.11
C PHE A 206 2.67 -8.69 5.78
N THR A 207 3.78 -8.79 5.05
CA THR A 207 5.12 -9.07 5.58
C THR A 207 6.10 -7.96 5.20
N VAL A 208 7.14 -7.75 6.00
CA VAL A 208 8.17 -6.73 5.74
C VAL A 208 9.57 -7.35 5.69
N CYS A 209 10.36 -6.89 4.73
CA CYS A 209 11.76 -7.24 4.55
C CYS A 209 12.58 -6.03 4.08
N THR A 210 13.85 -6.24 3.74
CA THR A 210 14.73 -5.23 3.15
C THR A 210 15.20 -5.69 1.77
N GLY A 211 15.48 -4.75 0.89
CA GLY A 211 16.29 -5.00 -0.30
C GLY A 211 17.02 -3.76 -0.76
N ASN A 212 17.72 -3.86 -1.88
CA ASN A 212 18.51 -2.76 -2.41
C ASN A 212 18.53 -2.72 -3.94
N LEU A 213 18.62 -1.51 -4.49
CA LEU A 213 18.90 -1.32 -5.91
C LEU A 213 20.31 -1.77 -6.26
N LEU A 214 20.45 -2.45 -7.39
CA LEU A 214 21.72 -2.88 -7.97
C LEU A 214 21.94 -2.24 -9.33
N ASN A 215 23.18 -1.80 -9.57
CA ASN A 215 23.60 -1.39 -10.89
C ASN A 215 23.92 -2.63 -11.76
N ASN A 216 24.00 -2.43 -13.07
CA ASN A 216 24.43 -3.43 -14.04
C ASN A 216 25.59 -2.89 -14.89
N THR A 217 26.20 -3.74 -15.71
CA THR A 217 27.36 -3.35 -16.54
C THR A 217 27.02 -2.35 -17.65
N ALA A 218 25.74 -2.18 -18.00
CA ALA A 218 25.29 -1.19 -18.99
C ALA A 218 25.12 0.21 -18.39
N ASN A 219 25.06 0.36 -17.06
CA ASN A 219 24.86 1.65 -16.37
C ASN A 219 23.63 2.43 -16.86
N ASP A 220 22.56 1.71 -17.21
CA ASP A 220 21.36 2.28 -17.84
C ASP A 220 20.28 2.72 -16.83
N GLY A 221 20.51 2.51 -15.53
CA GLY A 221 19.53 2.83 -14.49
C GLY A 221 18.36 1.85 -14.41
N THR A 222 18.44 0.67 -15.04
CA THR A 222 17.45 -0.40 -14.88
C THR A 222 17.28 -0.74 -13.39
N PRO A 223 16.06 -0.71 -12.83
CA PRO A 223 15.83 -0.80 -11.39
C PRO A 223 15.86 -2.25 -10.89
N TYR A 224 17.00 -2.94 -11.06
CA TYR A 224 17.20 -4.26 -10.44
C TYR A 224 17.18 -4.10 -8.93
N PHE A 225 16.30 -4.84 -8.26
CA PHE A 225 16.12 -4.77 -6.82
C PHE A 225 16.39 -6.14 -6.20
N LEU A 226 17.48 -6.24 -5.44
CA LEU A 226 17.91 -7.47 -4.78
C LEU A 226 17.21 -7.60 -3.42
N THR A 227 16.72 -8.80 -3.11
CA THR A 227 16.25 -9.17 -1.77
C THR A 227 16.51 -10.65 -1.51
N ALA A 228 16.18 -11.13 -0.31
CA ALA A 228 16.33 -12.53 0.07
C ALA A 228 15.14 -13.36 -0.42
N ASN A 229 15.40 -14.57 -0.93
CA ASN A 229 14.35 -15.44 -1.43
C ASN A 229 13.31 -15.83 -0.36
N HIS A 230 13.71 -15.94 0.91
CA HIS A 230 12.77 -16.26 2.00
C HIS A 230 11.77 -15.12 2.30
N CYS A 231 11.99 -13.93 1.73
CA CYS A 231 11.06 -12.81 1.79
C CYS A 231 10.03 -12.82 0.64
N LEU A 232 10.12 -13.77 -0.31
CA LEU A 232 9.34 -13.81 -1.55
C LEU A 232 8.44 -15.04 -1.66
#